data_AF-A0A850QJY3-F1
#
_entry.id   AF-A0A850QJY3-F1
#
_cell.length_a   1.000
_cell.length_b   1.000
_cell.length_c   1.000
_cell.angle_alpha   90.00
_cell.angle_beta   90.00
_cell.angle_gamma   90.00
#
_symmetry.space_group_name_H-M   'P 1'
#
loop_
_entity.id
_entity.type
_entity.pdbx_description
1 polymer ?
#
loop_
_entity_poly.entity_id
_entity_poly.type
_entity_poly.pdbx_seq_one_letter_code
_entity_poly.pdbx_strand_id
1 'polypeptide(L)'
;MMAIPFDTLKVVEQLENAGYSPQQAKAQASVLVDVLSEEAERVADKFATKSDSTQELANVKLEINNLRQEAKVMNSDTKSEIIRWVVGVSVLQMGLISALVLKIVH
;
A
#
# COMPACT_ATOMS: atom_id res chain seq x y z
N MET A 1 11.76 12.17 13.81
CA MET A 1 12.36 13.51 13.69
C MET A 1 13.44 13.47 12.61
N MET A 2 13.20 14.09 11.46
CA MET A 2 14.26 14.30 10.47
C MET A 2 15.11 15.47 10.97
N ALA A 3 16.29 15.22 11.50
CA ALA A 3 17.18 16.28 11.94
C ALA A 3 17.98 16.80 10.74
N ILE A 4 17.73 18.03 10.31
CA ILE A 4 18.59 18.71 9.34
C ILE A 4 19.90 19.05 10.08
N PRO A 5 21.08 18.58 9.65
CA PRO A 5 22.34 18.95 10.26
C PRO A 5 22.67 20.40 9.89
N PHE A 6 22.20 21.35 10.70
CA PHE A 6 22.50 22.76 10.55
C PHE A 6 23.58 23.17 11.56
N ASP A 7 24.74 23.59 11.06
CA ASP A 7 25.87 24.04 11.87
C ASP A 7 25.80 25.56 12.06
N THR A 8 25.13 25.99 13.13
CA THR A 8 24.94 27.40 13.46
C THR A 8 26.27 28.13 13.64
N LEU A 9 27.29 27.47 14.19
CA LEU A 9 28.60 28.09 14.43
C LEU A 9 29.29 28.42 13.11
N LYS A 10 29.32 27.45 12.19
CA LYS A 10 29.89 27.64 10.85
C LYS A 10 29.19 28.76 10.08
N VAL A 11 27.87 28.90 10.23
CA VAL A 11 27.10 29.99 9.59
C VAL A 11 27.45 31.35 10.19
N VAL A 12 27.56 31.45 11.52
CA VAL A 12 28.01 32.69 12.18
C VAL A 12 29.41 33.08 11.70
N GLU A 13 30.35 32.15 11.68
CA GLU A 13 31.72 32.40 11.20
C GLU A 13 31.75 32.88 9.73
N GLN A 14 30.91 32.28 8.87
CA GLN A 14 30.80 32.72 7.47
C GLN A 14 30.25 34.13 7.34
N LEU A 15 29.25 34.49 8.15
CA LEU A 15 28.67 35.84 8.14
C LEU A 15 29.67 36.87 8.69
N GLU A 16 30.38 36.55 9.77
CA GLU A 16 31.43 37.43 10.30
C GLU A 16 32.56 37.65 9.29
N ASN A 17 33.00 36.59 8.61
CA ASN A 17 34.01 36.68 7.54
C ASN A 17 33.52 37.48 6.31
N ALA A 18 32.20 37.54 6.09
CA ALA A 18 31.58 38.36 5.05
C ALA A 18 31.38 39.84 5.47
N GLY A 19 31.80 40.22 6.68
CA GLY A 19 31.76 41.59 7.19
C GLY A 19 30.52 41.94 8.00
N TYR A 20 29.68 40.95 8.37
CA TYR A 20 28.59 41.18 9.31
C TYR A 20 29.12 41.32 10.74
N SER A 21 28.45 42.13 11.57
CA SER A 21 28.81 42.19 12.98
C SER A 21 28.47 40.87 13.70
N PRO A 22 29.17 40.50 14.78
CA PRO A 22 28.88 39.27 15.52
C PRO A 22 27.43 39.15 15.99
N GLN A 23 26.81 40.28 16.36
CA GLN A 23 25.40 40.34 16.75
C GLN A 23 24.46 40.08 15.57
N GLN A 24 24.75 40.63 14.39
CA GLN A 24 23.96 40.38 13.18
C GLN A 24 24.11 38.94 12.69
N ALA A 25 25.34 38.41 12.70
CA ALA A 25 25.63 37.03 12.31
C ALA A 25 24.87 36.04 13.19
N LYS A 26 24.93 36.23 14.52
CA LYS A 26 24.22 35.39 15.48
C LYS A 26 22.69 35.50 15.34
N ALA A 27 22.16 36.71 15.13
CA ALA A 27 20.73 36.91 14.95
C ALA A 27 20.21 36.22 13.67
N GLN A 28 20.93 36.35 12.55
CA GLN A 28 20.55 35.68 11.30
C GLN A 28 20.64 34.15 11.40
N ALA A 29 21.73 33.63 11.99
CA ALA A 29 21.87 32.19 12.19
C ALA A 29 20.76 31.62 13.08
N SER A 30 20.33 32.36 14.11
CA SER A 30 19.20 31.97 14.97
C SER A 30 17.88 31.90 14.19
N VAL A 31 17.55 32.94 13.42
CA VAL A 31 16.32 32.97 12.61
C VAL A 31 16.30 31.83 11.59
N LEU A 32 17.44 31.52 10.98
CA LEU A 32 17.56 30.41 10.05
C LEU A 32 17.34 29.05 10.71
N VAL A 33 17.83 28.84 11.94
CA VAL A 33 17.57 27.61 12.71
C VAL A 33 16.07 27.45 12.97
N ASP A 34 15.41 28.53 13.40
CA ASP A 34 13.98 28.49 13.73
C ASP A 34 13.15 28.11 12.48
N VAL A 35 13.38 28.80 11.35
CA VAL A 35 12.68 28.52 10.09
C VAL A 35 12.98 27.11 9.56
N LEU A 36 14.24 26.68 9.61
CA LEU A 36 14.60 25.34 9.13
C LEU A 36 14.03 24.23 10.01
N SER A 37 13.90 24.47 11.32
CA SER A 37 13.31 23.50 12.24
C SER A 37 11.82 23.34 11.98
N GLU A 38 11.09 24.45 11.81
CA GLU A 38 9.66 24.44 11.47
C GLU A 38 9.41 23.76 10.10
N GLU A 39 10.22 24.08 9.09
CA GLU A 39 10.11 23.44 7.78
C GLU A 39 10.49 21.96 7.82
N ALA A 40 11.49 21.55 8.62
CA ALA A 40 11.87 20.15 8.79
C ALA A 40 10.73 19.31 9.39
N GLU A 41 10.03 19.84 10.39
CA GLU A 41 8.84 19.22 10.95
C GLU A 41 7.72 19.14 9.90
N ARG A 42 7.43 20.24 9.21
CA ARG A 42 6.38 20.25 8.18
C ARG A 42 6.67 19.29 7.02
N VAL A 43 7.94 19.13 6.64
CA VAL A 43 8.36 18.15 5.63
C VAL A 43 8.27 16.73 6.18
N ALA A 44 8.67 16.49 7.42
CA ALA A 44 8.53 15.17 8.05
C ALA A 44 7.05 14.73 8.14
N ASP A 45 6.14 15.67 8.39
CA ASP A 45 4.70 15.38 8.45
C ASP A 45 4.06 15.20 7.07
N LYS A 46 4.45 16.02 6.07
CA LYS A 46 3.83 15.98 4.73
C LYS A 46 4.38 14.88 3.84
N PHE A 47 5.62 14.43 4.07
CA PHE A 47 6.25 13.43 3.23
C PHE A 47 6.35 12.12 3.99
N ALA A 48 5.67 11.09 3.46
CA ALA A 48 5.81 9.73 3.94
C ALA A 48 7.29 9.35 3.95
N THR A 49 7.76 8.83 5.08
CA THR A 49 9.13 8.33 5.13
C THR A 49 9.23 7.06 4.28
N LYS A 50 10.45 6.73 3.84
CA LYS A 50 10.70 5.48 3.10
C LYS A 50 10.21 4.24 3.88
N SER A 51 10.22 4.31 5.22
CA SER A 51 9.68 3.28 6.09
C SER A 51 8.17 3.13 5.89
N ASP A 52 7.44 4.23 5.96
CA ASP A 52 5.97 4.26 5.81
C ASP A 52 5.56 3.71 4.45
N SER A 53 6.22 4.15 3.37
CA SER A 53 5.96 3.61 2.02
C SER A 53 6.27 2.12 1.91
N THR A 54 7.30 1.62 2.60
CA THR A 54 7.63 0.19 2.59
C THR A 54 6.57 -0.63 3.34
N GLN A 55 6.05 -0.08 4.44
CA GLN A 55 4.98 -0.69 5.22
C GLN A 55 3.66 -0.73 4.42
N GLU A 56 3.30 0.37 3.76
CA GLU A 56 2.12 0.40 2.89
C GLU A 56 2.24 -0.59 1.73
N LEU A 57 3.41 -0.67 1.07
CA LEU A 57 3.66 -1.66 0.02
C LEU A 57 3.54 -3.10 0.53
N ALA A 58 4.01 -3.38 1.75
CA ALA A 58 3.86 -4.68 2.37
C ALA A 58 2.38 -5.02 2.63
N ASN A 59 1.62 -4.07 3.16
CA ASN A 59 0.17 -4.22 3.41
C ASN A 59 -0.59 -4.46 2.10
N VAL A 60 -0.36 -3.64 1.07
CA VAL A 60 -0.98 -3.81 -0.25
C VAL A 60 -0.66 -5.19 -0.84
N LYS A 61 0.58 -5.66 -0.68
CA LYS A 61 0.97 -6.99 -1.16
C LYS A 61 0.24 -8.12 -0.43
N LEU A 62 0.01 -7.98 0.87
CA LEU A 62 -0.79 -8.92 1.65
C LEU A 62 -2.25 -8.92 1.19
N GLU A 63 -2.86 -7.75 1.01
CA GLU A 63 -4.23 -7.62 0.50
C GLU A 63 -4.40 -8.25 -0.88
N ILE A 64 -3.45 -8.00 -1.80
CA ILE A 64 -3.46 -8.63 -3.13
C ILE A 64 -3.41 -10.16 -3.03
N ASN A 65 -2.60 -10.70 -2.12
CA ASN A 65 -2.51 -12.14 -1.93
C ASN A 65 -3.80 -12.72 -1.35
N ASN A 66 -4.40 -12.04 -0.38
CA ASN A 66 -5.69 -12.44 0.21
C ASN A 66 -6.81 -12.41 -0.85
N LEU A 67 -6.93 -11.33 -1.61
CA LEU A 67 -7.91 -11.21 -2.69
C LEU A 67 -7.73 -12.29 -3.77
N ARG A 68 -6.47 -12.63 -4.12
CA ARG A 68 -6.18 -13.73 -5.06
C ARG A 68 -6.62 -15.08 -4.50
N GLN A 69 -6.43 -15.31 -3.21
CA GLN A 69 -6.87 -16.54 -2.56
C GLN A 69 -8.39 -16.63 -2.51
N GLU A 70 -9.08 -15.56 -2.11
CA GLU A 70 -10.54 -15.48 -2.11
C GLU A 70 -11.12 -15.73 -3.51
N ALA A 71 -10.55 -15.11 -4.55
CA ALA A 71 -10.96 -15.34 -5.93
C ALA A 71 -10.75 -16.80 -6.36
N LYS A 72 -9.66 -17.45 -5.92
CA LYS A 72 -9.39 -18.86 -6.23
C LYS A 72 -10.40 -19.78 -5.55
N VAL A 73 -10.75 -19.50 -4.29
CA VAL A 73 -11.77 -20.25 -3.54
C VAL A 73 -13.13 -20.12 -4.22
N MET A 74 -13.57 -18.89 -4.48
CA MET A 74 -14.85 -18.62 -5.16
C MET A 74 -14.94 -19.31 -6.52
N ASN A 75 -13.87 -19.26 -7.33
CA ASN A 75 -13.81 -19.96 -8.61
C ASN A 75 -13.89 -21.49 -8.45
N SER A 76 -13.26 -22.06 -7.43
CA SER A 76 -13.36 -23.49 -7.13
C SER A 76 -14.78 -23.88 -6.71
N ASP A 77 -15.41 -23.07 -5.86
CA ASP A 77 -16.76 -23.31 -5.37
C ASP A 77 -17.78 -23.23 -6.52
N THR A 78 -17.69 -22.19 -7.36
CA THR A 78 -18.53 -22.06 -8.56
C THR A 78 -18.36 -23.25 -9.51
N LYS A 79 -17.11 -23.70 -9.74
CA LYS A 79 -16.86 -24.90 -10.57
C LYS A 79 -17.49 -26.16 -9.97
N SER A 80 -17.37 -26.34 -8.65
CA SER A 80 -17.96 -27.47 -7.94
C SER A 80 -19.50 -27.46 -8.04
N GLU A 81 -20.12 -26.30 -7.83
CA GLU A 81 -21.57 -26.14 -7.96
C GLU A 81 -22.06 -26.43 -9.38
N ILE A 82 -21.35 -25.92 -10.39
CA ILE A 82 -21.65 -26.21 -11.80
C ILE A 82 -21.56 -27.71 -12.06
N ILE A 83 -20.50 -28.39 -11.61
CA ILE A 83 -20.36 -29.84 -11.77
C ILE A 83 -21.53 -30.57 -11.10
N ARG A 84 -21.89 -30.19 -9.87
CA ARG A 84 -23.01 -30.82 -9.16
C ARG A 84 -24.33 -30.68 -9.92
N TRP A 85 -24.63 -29.49 -10.45
CA TRP A 85 -25.83 -29.26 -11.26
C TRP A 85 -25.80 -30.02 -12.59
N VAL A 86 -24.69 -29.99 -13.30
CA VAL A 86 -24.52 -30.68 -14.59
C VAL A 86 -24.68 -32.19 -14.42
N VAL A 87 -24.06 -32.78 -13.39
CA VAL A 87 -24.20 -34.21 -13.07
C VAL A 87 -25.66 -34.54 -12.73
N GLY A 88 -26.32 -33.71 -11.90
CA GLY A 88 -27.73 -33.90 -11.55
C GLY A 88 -28.65 -33.92 -12.77
N VAL A 89 -28.50 -32.96 -13.68
CA VAL A 89 -29.29 -32.89 -14.93
C VAL A 89 -28.97 -34.09 -15.85
N SER A 90 -27.70 -34.46 -15.97
CA SER A 90 -27.28 -35.58 -16.83
C SER A 90 -27.88 -36.91 -16.37
N VAL A 91 -27.89 -37.17 -15.06
CA VAL A 91 -28.50 -38.39 -14.50
C VAL A 91 -30.01 -38.42 -14.75
N LEU A 92 -30.72 -37.29 -14.56
CA LEU A 92 -32.15 -37.19 -14.84
C LEU A 92 -32.45 -37.44 -16.33
N GLN A 93 -31.69 -36.82 -17.23
CA GLN A 93 -31.86 -37.01 -18.68
C GLN A 93 -31.61 -38.45 -19.10
N MET A 94 -30.56 -39.10 -18.59
CA MET A 94 -30.28 -40.52 -18.87
C MET A 94 -31.40 -41.43 -18.37
N GLY A 95 -31.99 -41.14 -17.21
CA GLY A 95 -33.15 -41.85 -16.69
C GLY A 95 -34.38 -41.71 -17.59
N LEU A 96 -34.67 -40.48 -18.05
CA LEU A 96 -35.77 -40.20 -18.98
C LEU A 96 -35.59 -40.92 -20.32
N ILE A 97 -34.39 -40.89 -20.90
CA ILE A 97 -34.07 -41.59 -22.15
C ILE A 97 -34.28 -43.10 -21.97
N SER A 98 -33.77 -43.66 -20.86
CA SER A 98 -33.91 -45.10 -20.57
C SER A 98 -35.38 -45.51 -20.42
N ALA A 99 -36.19 -44.69 -19.74
CA ALA A 99 -37.62 -44.93 -19.59
C ALA A 99 -38.38 -44.85 -20.93
N LEU A 100 -38.03 -43.89 -21.79
CA LEU A 100 -38.62 -43.77 -23.13
C LEU A 100 -38.27 -44.96 -24.01
N VAL A 101 -37.01 -45.42 -24.00
CA VAL A 101 -36.59 -46.62 -24.74
C VAL A 101 -37.35 -47.85 -24.25
N LEU A 102 -37.49 -48.03 -22.93
CA LEU A 102 -38.25 -49.15 -22.36
C LEU A 102 -39.72 -49.14 -22.82
N LYS A 103 -40.37 -47.98 -22.80
CA LYS A 103 -41.77 -47.79 -23.25
C LYS A 103 -41.97 -48.04 -24.75
N ILE A 104 -40.93 -47.89 -25.57
CA ILE A 104 -41.02 -48.17 -27.02
C ILE A 104 -40.80 -49.67 -27.30
N VAL A 105 -39.99 -50.34 -26.48
CA VAL A 105 -39.63 -51.76 -26.66
C VAL A 105 -40.68 -52.72 -26.05
N HIS A 106 -41.37 -52.32 -24.98
CA HIS A 106 -42.53 -53.03 -24.41
C HIS A 106 -43.84 -52.41 -24.89
#